data_AF-A0A7K2MPC3-F1
#
_entry.id   AF-A0A7K2MPC3-F1
#
_cell.length_a   1.000
_cell.length_b   1.000
_cell.length_c   1.000
_cell.angle_alpha   90.00
_cell.angle_beta   90.00
_cell.angle_gamma   90.00
#
_symmetry.space_group_name_H-M   'P 1'
#
loop_
_entity.id
_entity.type
_entity.pdbx_description
1 polymer ?
#
loop_
_entity_poly.entity_id
_entity_poly.type
_entity_poly.pdbx_seq_one_letter_code
_entity_poly.pdbx_strand_id
1 'polypeptide(L)'
;WGDVARRMVAAAGIDNPEEGAGCRWAAVRHADDHIHIVATLVREDGYKPDLDNDANRVQAQARALEAELGLRRLNKGDGTAAKRPTSAERHKAKRQGRERTAREELRETVRRAVSGARSDEEFFDRLAAAGLLIRKRAAPSGDLLGYKVALPDDVNKDGEPVFYPGARLAPDLSLPRIRERWSGDAQDVPAARREEAIRTGPGSPASARRGTASAVCQAVIVVDHGEDGIAAAHISAAGEVLDALAKTSAAHTRRELHDAATAFERASRSHVRAVRGHDRALRQAARDLVQGGPALGRGEDGATTAMAIDMLFFLITATAHWHARKGHAQQAEAAARAAEHLRAAYRAASAQPLGVLYQRGRRLSRPMLQRQTVLLRDALPELAEQILAEPGWYALAATIAEAEAAGHAPAALLSEVAARRELGTADSVSDVLVWRMRRTADLPADASQLPETSAAGNRSVTRGMAARRSAPGRRHSGEETSRQTR
;
A
#
# COMPACT_ATOMS: atom_id res chain seq x y z
N TRP A 1 37.28 -17.75 22.56
CA TRP A 1 36.66 -18.29 21.34
C TRP A 1 36.55 -19.82 21.34
N GLY A 2 37.51 -20.56 21.92
CA GLY A 2 37.39 -22.03 22.05
C GLY A 2 36.12 -22.51 22.76
N ASP A 3 35.69 -21.84 23.83
CA ASP A 3 34.46 -22.17 24.56
C ASP A 3 33.19 -21.89 23.75
N VAL A 4 33.21 -20.80 22.97
CA VAL A 4 32.16 -20.49 21.97
C VAL A 4 32.08 -21.63 20.96
N ALA A 5 33.22 -22.08 20.40
CA ALA A 5 33.24 -23.19 19.45
C ALA A 5 32.67 -24.48 20.06
N ARG A 6 33.14 -24.92 21.24
CA ARG A 6 32.58 -26.06 21.98
C ARG A 6 31.07 -25.97 22.14
N ARG A 7 30.56 -24.82 22.61
CA ARG A 7 29.13 -24.60 22.85
C ARG A 7 28.31 -24.63 21.56
N MET A 8 28.83 -24.12 20.44
CA MET A 8 28.17 -24.23 19.14
C MET A 8 28.13 -25.67 18.62
N VAL A 9 29.21 -26.44 18.81
CA VAL A 9 29.30 -27.85 18.39
C VAL A 9 28.36 -28.75 19.20
N ALA A 10 28.28 -28.52 20.52
CA ALA A 10 27.30 -29.18 21.38
C ALA A 10 25.86 -28.83 20.96
N ALA A 11 25.56 -27.54 20.73
CA ALA A 11 24.25 -27.13 20.25
C ALA A 11 23.89 -27.67 18.86
N ALA A 12 24.89 -27.91 17.99
CA ALA A 12 24.69 -28.58 16.71
C ALA A 12 24.31 -30.06 16.86
N GLY A 13 24.58 -30.69 18.02
CA GLY A 13 24.42 -32.13 18.25
C GLY A 13 25.64 -32.95 17.83
N ILE A 14 26.77 -32.31 17.50
CA ILE A 14 27.97 -32.96 16.96
C ILE A 14 28.84 -33.56 18.07
N ASP A 15 29.04 -32.82 19.16
CA ASP A 15 29.84 -33.22 20.32
C ASP A 15 29.36 -32.49 21.56
N ASN A 16 28.64 -33.20 22.43
CA ASN A 16 28.22 -32.73 23.75
C ASN A 16 28.90 -33.60 24.84
N PRO A 17 29.95 -33.10 25.52
CA PRO A 17 30.66 -33.85 26.55
C PRO A 17 29.80 -34.34 27.72
N GLU A 18 28.64 -33.73 27.95
CA GLU A 18 27.68 -34.13 29.00
C GLU A 18 26.80 -35.32 28.60
N GLU A 19 26.68 -35.62 27.31
CA GLU A 19 25.89 -36.73 26.75
C GLU A 19 26.74 -37.91 26.27
N GLY A 20 28.07 -37.75 26.21
CA GLY A 20 29.03 -38.80 25.86
C GLY A 20 30.03 -38.36 24.79
N ALA A 21 30.66 -39.34 24.14
CA ALA A 21 31.66 -39.06 23.09
C ALA A 21 30.98 -38.60 21.78
N GLY A 22 31.25 -37.37 21.35
CA GLY A 22 30.80 -36.86 20.06
C GLY A 22 31.61 -37.32 18.85
N CYS A 23 31.27 -36.76 17.69
CA CYS A 23 32.09 -36.85 16.49
C CYS A 23 33.37 -36.00 16.62
N ARG A 24 34.44 -36.42 15.93
CA ARG A 24 35.70 -35.66 15.92
C ARG A 24 35.52 -34.35 15.15
N TRP A 25 35.96 -33.24 15.74
CA TRP A 25 35.86 -31.91 15.14
C TRP A 25 37.10 -31.05 15.42
N ALA A 26 37.27 -29.99 14.63
CA ALA A 26 38.28 -28.96 14.80
C ALA A 26 37.70 -27.58 14.50
N ALA A 27 38.19 -26.56 15.20
CA ALA A 27 37.92 -25.15 14.88
C ALA A 27 39.20 -24.45 14.43
N VAL A 28 39.10 -23.74 13.30
CA VAL A 28 40.22 -23.07 12.64
C VAL A 28 39.88 -21.58 12.52
N ARG A 29 40.75 -20.69 13.03
CA ARG A 29 40.59 -19.25 12.85
C ARG A 29 40.96 -18.89 11.41
N HIS A 30 40.02 -18.33 10.65
CA HIS A 30 40.25 -17.94 9.26
C HIS A 30 40.60 -16.46 9.13
N ALA A 31 39.92 -15.61 9.88
CA ALA A 31 40.14 -14.16 9.89
C ALA A 31 39.93 -13.58 11.29
N ASP A 32 40.04 -12.26 11.42
CA ASP A 32 39.79 -11.57 12.70
C ASP A 32 38.31 -11.60 13.13
N ASP A 33 37.39 -11.71 12.17
CA ASP A 33 35.94 -11.69 12.39
C ASP A 33 35.28 -13.08 12.44
N HIS A 34 35.95 -14.16 12.01
CA HIS A 34 35.37 -15.50 12.01
C HIS A 34 36.33 -16.70 12.11
N ILE A 35 35.76 -17.81 12.57
CA ILE A 35 36.35 -19.15 12.59
C ILE A 35 35.53 -20.09 11.70
N HIS A 36 36.16 -21.15 11.18
CA HIS A 36 35.47 -22.29 10.61
C HIS A 36 35.45 -23.44 11.62
N ILE A 37 34.40 -24.26 11.56
CA ILE A 37 34.28 -25.52 12.30
C ILE A 37 34.14 -26.62 11.26
N VAL A 38 34.95 -27.67 11.40
CA VAL A 38 34.91 -28.88 10.57
C VAL A 38 34.72 -30.08 11.50
N ALA A 39 33.80 -30.98 11.16
CA ALA A 39 33.50 -32.17 11.94
C ALA A 39 33.30 -33.39 11.02
N THR A 40 33.59 -34.58 11.53
CA THR A 40 33.05 -35.81 10.94
C THR A 40 31.57 -35.94 11.33
N LEU A 41 30.76 -36.60 10.50
CA LEU A 41 29.32 -36.83 10.77
C LEU A 41 28.98 -38.31 10.99
N VAL A 42 30.00 -39.16 11.08
CA VAL A 42 29.91 -40.58 11.40
C VAL A 42 31.12 -40.93 12.27
N ARG A 43 30.90 -41.71 13.33
CA ARG A 43 31.96 -42.31 14.17
C ARG A 43 32.29 -43.73 13.71
N GLU A 44 33.43 -44.26 14.16
CA GLU A 44 33.91 -45.61 13.83
C GLU A 44 32.95 -46.72 14.30
N ASP A 45 32.12 -46.47 15.31
CA ASP A 45 31.06 -47.35 15.82
C ASP A 45 29.69 -47.16 15.13
N GLY A 46 29.63 -46.32 14.09
CA GLY A 46 28.41 -46.06 13.32
C GLY A 46 27.48 -44.99 13.93
N TYR A 47 27.80 -44.41 15.08
CA TYR A 47 27.05 -43.26 15.62
C TYR A 47 27.01 -42.12 14.60
N LYS A 48 25.86 -41.44 14.53
CA LYS A 48 25.64 -40.22 13.76
C LYS A 48 25.03 -39.16 14.68
N PRO A 49 25.49 -37.90 14.60
CA PRO A 49 24.91 -36.82 15.38
C PRO A 49 23.49 -36.53 14.89
N ASP A 50 22.58 -36.18 15.80
CA ASP A 50 21.29 -35.62 15.41
C ASP A 50 21.52 -34.23 14.83
N LEU A 51 21.37 -34.08 13.51
CA LEU A 51 21.46 -32.80 12.81
C LEU A 51 20.07 -32.19 12.54
N ASP A 52 18.98 -32.85 12.93
CA ASP A 52 17.65 -32.27 12.72
C ASP A 52 17.50 -31.01 13.56
N ASN A 53 17.11 -29.91 12.90
CA ASN A 53 16.90 -28.61 13.54
C ASN A 53 18.17 -27.98 14.18
N ASP A 54 19.37 -28.44 13.80
CA ASP A 54 20.67 -27.97 14.29
C ASP A 54 20.81 -26.44 14.26
N ALA A 55 20.45 -25.80 13.14
CA ALA A 55 20.58 -24.37 12.92
C ALA A 55 19.78 -23.54 13.96
N ASN A 56 18.63 -24.04 14.42
CA ASN A 56 17.84 -23.37 15.45
C ASN A 56 18.45 -23.55 16.85
N ARG A 57 19.02 -24.72 17.16
CA ARG A 57 19.74 -24.96 18.41
C ARG A 57 21.02 -24.12 18.49
N VAL A 58 21.84 -24.13 17.44
CA VAL A 58 23.04 -23.30 17.29
C VAL A 58 22.70 -21.81 17.37
N GLN A 59 21.63 -21.35 16.70
CA GLN A 59 21.20 -19.96 16.79
C GLN A 59 20.71 -19.58 18.20
N ALA A 60 20.03 -20.48 18.92
CA ALA A 60 19.63 -20.27 20.30
C ALA A 60 20.84 -20.15 21.23
N GLN A 61 21.83 -21.03 21.09
CA GLN A 61 23.10 -20.94 21.83
C GLN A 61 23.86 -19.64 21.51
N ALA A 62 23.82 -19.17 20.25
CA ALA A 62 24.34 -17.85 19.88
C ALA A 62 23.60 -16.70 20.60
N ARG A 63 22.27 -16.78 20.78
CA ARG A 63 21.53 -15.77 21.57
C ARG A 63 21.95 -15.78 23.04
N ALA A 64 22.14 -16.97 23.62
CA ALA A 64 22.57 -17.13 25.01
C ALA A 64 23.98 -16.54 25.22
N LEU A 65 24.93 -16.90 24.35
CA LEU A 65 26.29 -16.34 24.34
C LEU A 65 26.30 -14.82 24.14
N GLU A 66 25.45 -14.26 23.28
CA GLU A 66 25.33 -12.81 23.13
C GLU A 66 24.87 -12.13 24.42
N ALA A 67 23.94 -12.74 25.16
CA ALA A 67 23.44 -12.19 26.42
C ALA A 67 24.47 -12.29 27.55
N GLU A 68 25.18 -13.41 27.64
CA GLU A 68 26.20 -13.75 28.63
C GLU A 68 27.49 -12.93 28.46
N LEU A 69 27.97 -12.79 27.22
CA LEU A 69 29.22 -12.10 26.90
C LEU A 69 29.04 -10.60 26.64
N GLY A 70 27.85 -10.04 26.90
CA GLY A 70 27.56 -8.62 26.69
C GLY A 70 27.63 -8.15 25.23
N LEU A 71 27.51 -9.06 24.26
CA LEU A 71 27.61 -8.75 22.84
C LEU A 71 26.33 -8.09 22.32
N ARG A 72 26.40 -7.58 21.08
CA ARG A 72 25.22 -7.07 20.37
C ARG A 72 24.17 -8.18 20.20
N ARG A 73 23.14 -8.15 21.05
CA ARG A 73 21.96 -9.03 20.94
C ARG A 73 21.25 -8.79 19.61
N LEU A 74 21.18 -9.82 18.76
CA LEU A 74 20.36 -9.77 17.53
C LEU A 74 19.03 -10.48 17.78
N ASN A 75 17.95 -9.90 17.25
CA ASN A 75 16.61 -10.48 17.35
C ASN A 75 16.57 -11.88 16.74
N LYS A 76 16.05 -12.86 17.49
CA LYS A 76 15.63 -14.16 16.94
C LYS A 76 14.60 -13.86 15.84
N GLY A 77 14.90 -14.28 14.61
CA GLY A 77 14.05 -13.99 13.46
C GLY A 77 12.64 -14.54 13.70
N ASP A 78 11.62 -13.74 13.38
CA ASP A 78 10.22 -14.08 13.61
C ASP A 78 9.60 -14.90 12.46
N GLY A 79 10.39 -15.38 11.50
CA GLY A 79 9.91 -16.16 10.35
C GLY A 79 9.04 -15.39 9.33
N THR A 80 8.64 -14.14 9.59
CA THR A 80 7.74 -13.38 8.70
C THR A 80 8.45 -12.67 7.54
N ALA A 81 9.76 -12.47 7.67
CA ALA A 81 10.55 -11.78 6.67
C ALA A 81 10.65 -12.54 5.34
N ALA A 82 10.73 -11.80 4.23
CA ALA A 82 11.03 -12.35 2.92
C ALA A 82 12.38 -13.10 2.94
N LYS A 83 12.53 -14.10 2.04
CA LYS A 83 13.80 -14.80 1.91
C LYS A 83 14.89 -13.84 1.42
N ARG A 84 15.77 -13.43 2.34
CA ARG A 84 16.90 -12.54 2.05
C ARG A 84 17.77 -13.13 0.91
N PRO A 85 18.41 -12.29 0.08
CA PRO A 85 19.38 -12.80 -0.87
C PRO A 85 20.56 -13.48 -0.17
N THR A 86 21.15 -14.47 -0.83
CA THR A 86 22.40 -15.09 -0.37
C THR A 86 23.58 -14.15 -0.57
N SER A 87 24.73 -14.46 0.05
CA SER A 87 25.98 -13.77 -0.26
C SER A 87 26.33 -13.87 -1.74
N ALA A 88 26.17 -15.05 -2.36
CA ALA A 88 26.42 -15.27 -3.78
C ALA A 88 25.53 -14.40 -4.68
N GLU A 89 24.23 -14.28 -4.36
CA GLU A 89 23.29 -13.42 -5.10
C GLU A 89 23.69 -11.94 -5.02
N ARG A 90 24.10 -11.44 -3.84
CA ARG A 90 24.61 -10.06 -3.68
C ARG A 90 25.91 -9.83 -4.45
N HIS A 91 26.86 -10.76 -4.39
CA HIS A 91 28.11 -10.65 -5.14
C HIS A 91 27.88 -10.72 -6.66
N LYS A 92 26.90 -11.52 -7.13
CA LYS A 92 26.49 -11.55 -8.53
C LYS A 92 25.95 -10.18 -8.98
N ALA A 93 24.98 -9.63 -8.23
CA ALA A 93 24.42 -8.31 -8.51
C ALA A 93 25.51 -7.22 -8.56
N LYS A 94 26.41 -7.18 -7.57
CA LYS A 94 27.55 -6.24 -7.53
C LYS A 94 28.47 -6.38 -8.76
N ARG A 95 28.80 -7.61 -9.18
CA ARG A 95 29.61 -7.84 -10.41
C ARG A 95 28.88 -7.42 -11.69
N GLN A 96 27.55 -7.46 -11.71
CA GLN A 96 26.71 -7.05 -12.83
C GLN A 96 26.32 -5.55 -12.77
N GLY A 97 26.83 -4.78 -11.81
CA GLY A 97 26.47 -3.36 -11.64
C GLY A 97 25.01 -3.12 -11.22
N ARG A 98 24.29 -4.15 -10.74
CA ARG A 98 22.90 -4.02 -10.33
C ARG A 98 22.78 -3.52 -8.89
N GLU A 99 21.88 -2.56 -8.66
CA GLU A 99 21.51 -2.08 -7.32
C GLU A 99 20.83 -3.15 -6.46
N ARG A 100 20.07 -4.05 -7.10
CA ARG A 100 19.27 -5.11 -6.45
C ARG A 100 19.66 -6.48 -6.98
N THR A 101 19.40 -7.53 -6.20
CA THR A 101 19.53 -8.90 -6.70
C THR A 101 18.32 -9.29 -7.53
N ALA A 102 18.51 -10.20 -8.51
CA ALA A 102 17.42 -10.71 -9.35
C ALA A 102 16.24 -11.28 -8.53
N ARG A 103 16.50 -11.86 -7.34
CA ARG A 103 15.42 -12.31 -6.43
C ARG A 103 14.54 -11.16 -5.93
N GLU A 104 15.12 -10.01 -5.63
CA GLU A 104 14.39 -8.84 -5.11
C GLU A 104 13.55 -8.21 -6.23
N GLU A 105 14.16 -8.01 -7.39
CA GLU A 105 13.50 -7.52 -8.61
C GLU A 105 12.34 -8.43 -9.04
N LEU A 106 12.54 -9.76 -9.04
CA LEU A 106 11.47 -10.73 -9.31
C LEU A 106 10.36 -10.72 -8.26
N ARG A 107 10.68 -10.60 -6.96
CA ARG A 107 9.68 -10.53 -5.89
C ARG A 107 8.78 -9.30 -6.07
N GLU A 108 9.40 -8.14 -6.28
CA GLU A 108 8.73 -6.87 -6.53
C GLU A 108 7.83 -6.93 -7.77
N THR A 109 8.36 -7.44 -8.88
CA THR A 109 7.63 -7.54 -10.15
C THR A 109 6.44 -8.49 -10.03
N VAL A 110 6.62 -9.63 -9.35
CA VAL A 110 5.52 -10.56 -9.04
C VAL A 110 4.47 -9.92 -8.14
N ARG A 111 4.85 -9.14 -7.13
CA ARG A 111 3.91 -8.39 -6.27
C ARG A 111 3.07 -7.39 -7.05
N ARG A 112 3.68 -6.64 -7.97
CA ARG A 112 2.99 -5.73 -8.91
C ARG A 112 2.13 -6.43 -9.97
N ALA A 113 2.36 -7.72 -10.23
CA ALA A 113 1.53 -8.53 -11.12
C ALA A 113 0.33 -9.14 -10.38
N VAL A 114 0.48 -9.51 -9.10
CA VAL A 114 -0.64 -9.89 -8.21
C VAL A 114 -1.54 -8.69 -7.96
N SER A 115 -0.96 -7.52 -7.68
CA SER A 115 -1.68 -6.25 -7.50
C SER A 115 -2.40 -5.86 -8.80
N GLY A 116 -3.71 -6.07 -8.84
CA GLY A 116 -4.53 -5.91 -10.05
C GLY A 116 -5.27 -7.17 -10.50
N ALA A 117 -4.75 -8.36 -10.18
CA ALA A 117 -5.23 -9.63 -10.75
C ALA A 117 -6.50 -10.17 -10.08
N ARG A 118 -7.31 -10.89 -10.87
CA ARG A 118 -8.51 -11.63 -10.41
C ARG A 118 -8.48 -13.14 -10.75
N SER A 119 -7.55 -13.59 -11.58
CA SER A 119 -7.43 -14.98 -12.01
C SER A 119 -5.98 -15.35 -12.35
N ASP A 120 -5.74 -16.65 -12.57
CA ASP A 120 -4.43 -17.15 -12.97
C ASP A 120 -3.99 -16.53 -14.32
N GLU A 121 -4.90 -16.43 -15.29
CA GLU A 121 -4.66 -15.85 -16.62
C GLU A 121 -4.18 -14.40 -16.50
N GLU A 122 -5.00 -13.56 -15.85
CA GLU A 122 -4.70 -12.15 -15.58
C GLU A 122 -3.36 -11.93 -14.84
N PHE A 123 -2.96 -12.89 -14.01
CA PHE A 123 -1.68 -12.85 -13.29
C PHE A 123 -0.51 -13.20 -14.22
N PHE A 124 -0.62 -14.28 -15.00
CA PHE A 124 0.45 -14.69 -15.92
C PHE A 124 0.63 -13.72 -17.08
N ASP A 125 -0.45 -13.13 -17.59
CA ASP A 125 -0.38 -12.11 -18.65
C ASP A 125 0.34 -10.85 -18.15
N ARG A 126 0.09 -10.43 -16.89
CA ARG A 126 0.83 -9.32 -16.26
C ARG A 126 2.30 -9.65 -16.01
N LEU A 127 2.65 -10.88 -15.66
CA LEU A 127 4.06 -11.32 -15.54
C LEU A 127 4.76 -11.30 -16.92
N ALA A 128 4.08 -11.75 -17.97
CA ALA A 128 4.61 -11.76 -19.34
C ALA A 128 4.78 -10.33 -19.89
N ALA A 129 3.80 -9.46 -19.67
CA ALA A 129 3.87 -8.04 -20.01
C ALA A 129 4.96 -7.29 -19.22
N ALA A 130 5.37 -7.79 -18.06
CA ALA A 130 6.54 -7.31 -17.31
C ALA A 130 7.88 -7.91 -17.80
N GLY A 131 7.89 -8.66 -18.91
CA GLY A 131 9.09 -9.23 -19.53
C GLY A 131 9.66 -10.46 -18.80
N LEU A 132 8.93 -11.06 -17.85
CA LEU A 132 9.43 -12.21 -17.11
C LEU A 132 9.27 -13.51 -17.88
N LEU A 133 10.29 -14.38 -17.79
CA LEU A 133 10.18 -15.76 -18.26
C LEU A 133 9.39 -16.57 -17.24
N ILE A 134 8.33 -17.27 -17.67
CA ILE A 134 7.41 -18.00 -16.80
C ILE A 134 7.48 -19.50 -17.08
N ARG A 135 7.65 -20.31 -16.03
CA ARG A 135 7.48 -21.78 -16.09
C ARG A 135 6.34 -22.20 -15.17
N LYS A 136 5.23 -22.65 -15.75
CA LYS A 136 4.06 -23.21 -15.06
C LYS A 136 4.34 -24.66 -14.62
N ARG A 137 3.84 -25.10 -13.47
CA ARG A 137 3.89 -26.49 -12.97
C ARG A 137 2.48 -27.02 -12.80
N ALA A 138 2.07 -27.92 -13.69
CA ALA A 138 0.80 -28.65 -13.57
C ALA A 138 0.96 -29.95 -12.75
N ALA A 139 -0.16 -30.46 -12.25
CA ALA A 139 -0.35 -31.84 -11.83
C ALA A 139 -0.58 -32.75 -13.05
N PRO A 140 -0.51 -34.09 -12.90
CA PRO A 140 -0.90 -35.03 -13.95
C PRO A 140 -2.36 -34.87 -14.42
N SER A 141 -3.24 -34.31 -13.59
CA SER A 141 -4.63 -33.94 -13.95
C SER A 141 -4.74 -32.71 -14.85
N GLY A 142 -3.64 -31.98 -15.09
CA GLY A 142 -3.64 -30.66 -15.74
C GLY A 142 -3.75 -29.48 -14.77
N ASP A 143 -4.16 -29.71 -13.51
CA ASP A 143 -4.34 -28.64 -12.52
C ASP A 143 -3.04 -27.88 -12.26
N LEU A 144 -3.08 -26.55 -12.38
CA LEU A 144 -1.90 -25.73 -12.13
C LEU A 144 -1.59 -25.65 -10.62
N LEU A 145 -0.47 -26.25 -10.22
CA LEU A 145 0.02 -26.35 -8.83
C LEU A 145 0.93 -25.18 -8.43
N GLY A 146 1.59 -24.54 -9.38
CA GLY A 146 2.52 -23.45 -9.10
C GLY A 146 3.26 -22.92 -10.32
N TYR A 147 4.20 -22.02 -10.07
CA TYR A 147 4.99 -21.37 -11.12
C TYR A 147 6.41 -21.02 -10.63
N LYS A 148 7.30 -20.79 -11.59
CA LYS A 148 8.61 -20.16 -11.41
C LYS A 148 8.74 -18.98 -12.37
N VAL A 149 9.49 -17.96 -11.98
CA VAL A 149 9.86 -16.82 -12.82
C VAL A 149 11.38 -16.65 -12.90
N ALA A 150 11.87 -16.10 -14.02
CA ALA A 150 13.25 -15.66 -14.20
C ALA A 150 13.29 -14.32 -14.94
N LEU A 151 14.32 -13.52 -14.70
CA LEU A 151 14.65 -12.40 -15.58
C LEU A 151 15.34 -12.98 -16.83
N PRO A 152 15.10 -12.44 -18.05
CA PRO A 152 15.75 -12.92 -19.26
C PRO A 152 17.29 -12.86 -19.21
N ASP A 153 17.85 -11.95 -18.43
CA ASP A 153 19.29 -11.67 -18.33
C ASP A 153 19.95 -12.23 -17.04
N ASP A 154 19.20 -12.84 -16.12
CA ASP A 154 19.72 -13.51 -14.92
C ASP A 154 20.11 -14.96 -15.24
N VAL A 155 21.20 -15.16 -15.98
CA VAL A 155 21.67 -16.49 -16.41
C VAL A 155 22.66 -17.16 -15.45
N ASN A 156 22.73 -18.49 -15.45
CA ASN A 156 23.72 -19.28 -14.73
C ASN A 156 25.06 -19.34 -15.51
N LYS A 157 26.03 -20.12 -15.01
CA LYS A 157 27.35 -20.31 -15.65
C LYS A 157 27.27 -21.02 -17.02
N ASP A 158 26.16 -21.71 -17.29
CA ASP A 158 25.90 -22.53 -18.47
C ASP A 158 25.02 -21.75 -19.49
N GLY A 159 24.73 -20.47 -19.23
CA GLY A 159 23.92 -19.60 -20.08
C GLY A 159 22.39 -19.71 -19.90
N GLU A 160 21.91 -20.55 -18.98
CA GLU A 160 20.48 -20.77 -18.78
C GLU A 160 19.86 -19.77 -17.76
N PRO A 161 18.63 -19.28 -17.97
CA PRO A 161 17.96 -18.39 -17.01
C PRO A 161 17.70 -19.04 -15.64
N VAL A 162 17.96 -18.30 -14.56
CA VAL A 162 17.81 -18.77 -13.17
C VAL A 162 16.36 -18.62 -12.70
N PHE A 163 15.63 -19.73 -12.61
CA PHE A 163 14.22 -19.76 -12.23
C PHE A 163 13.98 -19.85 -10.72
N TYR A 164 13.25 -18.87 -10.17
CA TYR A 164 12.81 -18.83 -8.78
C TYR A 164 11.33 -19.23 -8.66
N PRO A 165 10.97 -20.26 -7.88
CA PRO A 165 9.58 -20.54 -7.53
C PRO A 165 8.95 -19.38 -6.75
N GLY A 166 7.68 -19.04 -7.00
CA GLY A 166 6.99 -17.94 -6.31
C GLY A 166 7.09 -18.02 -4.77
N ALA A 167 6.87 -19.22 -4.21
CA ALA A 167 7.02 -19.51 -2.78
C ALA A 167 8.44 -19.26 -2.20
N ARG A 168 9.48 -19.26 -3.05
CA ARG A 168 10.88 -18.94 -2.66
C ARG A 168 11.23 -17.47 -2.85
N LEU A 169 10.40 -16.68 -3.55
CA LEU A 169 10.48 -15.22 -3.55
C LEU A 169 9.93 -14.70 -2.22
N ALA A 170 8.68 -15.05 -1.89
CA ALA A 170 8.06 -14.88 -0.57
C ALA A 170 6.93 -15.92 -0.35
N PRO A 171 6.60 -16.30 0.90
CA PRO A 171 5.60 -17.35 1.18
C PRO A 171 4.20 -17.04 0.62
N ASP A 172 3.81 -15.76 0.67
CA ASP A 172 2.53 -15.23 0.20
C ASP A 172 2.42 -15.18 -1.34
N LEU A 173 3.52 -15.36 -2.06
CA LEU A 173 3.58 -15.40 -3.53
C LEU A 173 3.53 -16.83 -4.09
N SER A 174 3.24 -17.83 -3.26
CA SER A 174 2.87 -19.16 -3.74
C SER A 174 1.49 -19.13 -4.41
N LEU A 175 1.29 -19.92 -5.48
CA LEU A 175 0.05 -19.86 -6.27
C LEU A 175 -1.23 -20.10 -5.44
N PRO A 176 -1.29 -21.04 -4.48
CA PRO A 176 -2.45 -21.19 -3.61
C PRO A 176 -2.72 -19.92 -2.77
N ARG A 177 -1.68 -19.28 -2.22
CA ARG A 177 -1.80 -18.03 -1.45
C ARG A 177 -2.19 -16.82 -2.30
N ILE A 178 -1.88 -16.84 -3.59
CA ILE A 178 -2.35 -15.82 -4.54
C ILE A 178 -3.84 -16.08 -4.84
N ARG A 179 -4.24 -17.32 -5.16
CA ARG A 179 -5.64 -17.68 -5.42
C ARG A 179 -6.58 -17.42 -4.24
N GLU A 180 -6.12 -17.66 -3.01
CA GLU A 180 -6.86 -17.32 -1.77
C GLU A 180 -7.32 -15.85 -1.73
N ARG A 181 -6.58 -14.93 -2.36
CA ARG A 181 -6.90 -13.50 -2.47
C ARG A 181 -8.09 -13.26 -3.41
N TRP A 182 -8.15 -13.99 -4.51
CA TRP A 182 -9.17 -13.81 -5.56
C TRP A 182 -10.49 -14.51 -5.22
N SER A 183 -10.46 -15.64 -4.50
CA SER A 183 -11.66 -16.39 -4.14
C SER A 183 -12.68 -15.56 -3.35
N GLY A 184 -12.23 -14.52 -2.62
CA GLY A 184 -13.09 -13.60 -1.89
C GLY A 184 -13.89 -12.62 -2.77
N ASP A 185 -13.43 -12.33 -3.99
CA ASP A 185 -14.09 -11.43 -4.95
C ASP A 185 -15.10 -12.15 -5.87
N ALA A 186 -14.96 -13.46 -6.05
CA ALA A 186 -15.74 -14.20 -7.05
C ALA A 186 -17.21 -14.42 -6.65
N GLN A 187 -17.52 -14.47 -5.34
CA GLN A 187 -18.82 -14.94 -4.85
C GLN A 187 -19.88 -13.86 -4.60
N ASP A 188 -19.55 -12.55 -4.65
CA ASP A 188 -20.52 -11.52 -4.21
C ASP A 188 -20.27 -10.12 -4.82
N VAL A 189 -20.20 -10.06 -6.16
CA VAL A 189 -20.33 -8.78 -6.89
C VAL A 189 -21.71 -8.76 -7.55
N PRO A 190 -22.67 -7.96 -7.03
CA PRO A 190 -23.99 -7.82 -7.64
C PRO A 190 -23.87 -7.43 -9.11
N ALA A 191 -24.69 -8.04 -9.97
CA ALA A 191 -24.64 -7.82 -11.43
C ALA A 191 -24.65 -6.31 -11.78
N ALA A 192 -25.49 -5.53 -11.09
CA ALA A 192 -25.57 -4.08 -11.23
C ALA A 192 -24.21 -3.34 -11.05
N ARG A 193 -23.36 -3.75 -10.09
CA ARG A 193 -22.04 -3.12 -9.86
C ARG A 193 -21.01 -3.56 -10.90
N ARG A 194 -21.16 -4.78 -11.47
CA ARG A 194 -20.41 -5.22 -12.66
C ARG A 194 -20.83 -4.41 -13.89
N GLU A 195 -22.13 -4.26 -14.12
CA GLU A 195 -22.70 -3.48 -15.22
C GLU A 195 -22.39 -1.99 -15.12
N GLU A 196 -22.31 -1.43 -13.91
CA GLU A 196 -21.88 -0.05 -13.69
C GLU A 196 -20.39 0.13 -14.03
N ALA A 197 -19.50 -0.74 -13.52
CA ALA A 197 -18.07 -0.72 -13.88
C ALA A 197 -17.81 -0.96 -15.38
N ILE A 198 -18.64 -1.78 -16.04
CA ILE A 198 -18.58 -2.00 -17.50
C ILE A 198 -19.09 -0.76 -18.27
N ARG A 199 -20.11 -0.05 -17.76
CA ARG A 199 -20.67 1.17 -18.40
C ARG A 199 -19.80 2.41 -18.21
N THR A 200 -19.07 2.54 -17.10
CA THR A 200 -18.20 3.70 -16.84
C THR A 200 -16.81 3.59 -17.48
N GLY A 201 -16.41 2.39 -17.90
CA GLY A 201 -15.02 2.08 -18.26
C GLY A 201 -14.07 2.15 -17.06
N PRO A 202 -12.74 2.03 -17.27
CA PRO A 202 -11.75 2.30 -16.25
C PRO A 202 -11.89 3.73 -15.75
N GLY A 203 -12.06 3.91 -14.44
CA GLY A 203 -12.07 5.24 -13.84
C GLY A 203 -10.75 5.97 -14.10
N SER A 204 -10.80 7.30 -14.28
CA SER A 204 -9.60 8.12 -14.44
C SER A 204 -8.59 7.92 -13.29
N PRO A 205 -7.29 8.19 -13.49
CA PRO A 205 -6.29 8.05 -12.42
C PRO A 205 -6.69 8.83 -11.15
N ALA A 206 -7.26 10.03 -11.32
CA ALA A 206 -7.90 10.80 -10.27
C ALA A 206 -9.03 10.05 -9.53
N SER A 207 -10.00 9.51 -10.26
CA SER A 207 -11.14 8.80 -9.67
C SER A 207 -10.69 7.56 -8.88
N ALA A 208 -9.78 6.75 -9.45
CA ALA A 208 -9.21 5.59 -8.79
C ALA A 208 -8.51 5.95 -7.46
N ARG A 209 -7.82 7.10 -7.41
CA ARG A 209 -7.14 7.58 -6.20
C ARG A 209 -8.07 8.20 -5.17
N ARG A 210 -9.10 8.92 -5.59
CA ARG A 210 -10.19 9.38 -4.71
C ARG A 210 -10.90 8.18 -4.07
N GLY A 211 -11.24 7.16 -4.86
CA GLY A 211 -11.77 5.88 -4.38
C GLY A 211 -10.82 5.17 -3.40
N THR A 212 -9.52 5.17 -3.69
CA THR A 212 -8.47 4.66 -2.78
C THR A 212 -8.47 5.41 -1.45
N ALA A 213 -8.46 6.74 -1.46
CA ALA A 213 -8.48 7.56 -0.23
C ALA A 213 -9.75 7.33 0.63
N SER A 214 -10.89 7.02 -0.01
CA SER A 214 -12.12 6.61 0.69
C SER A 214 -12.01 5.21 1.29
N ALA A 215 -11.53 4.22 0.53
CA ALA A 215 -11.36 2.84 1.01
C ALA A 215 -10.35 2.72 2.15
N VAL A 216 -9.22 3.44 2.04
CA VAL A 216 -8.17 3.49 3.06
C VAL A 216 -8.66 4.13 4.36
N CYS A 217 -9.46 5.20 4.29
CA CYS A 217 -10.01 5.83 5.49
C CYS A 217 -10.99 4.94 6.27
N GLN A 218 -11.74 4.08 5.59
CA GLN A 218 -12.53 3.05 6.28
C GLN A 218 -11.63 1.99 6.92
N ALA A 219 -10.54 1.60 6.25
CA ALA A 219 -9.58 0.64 6.79
C ALA A 219 -8.85 1.13 8.05
N VAL A 220 -8.58 2.45 8.20
CA VAL A 220 -7.99 3.04 9.43
C VAL A 220 -8.83 2.67 10.65
N ILE A 221 -10.14 2.95 10.58
CA ILE A 221 -11.10 2.70 11.67
C ILE A 221 -11.08 1.21 12.07
N VAL A 222 -11.02 0.32 11.08
CA VAL A 222 -11.00 -1.13 11.26
C VAL A 222 -9.67 -1.64 11.84
N VAL A 223 -8.51 -1.07 11.49
CA VAL A 223 -7.22 -1.46 12.07
C VAL A 223 -7.08 -1.00 13.53
N ASP A 224 -7.66 0.16 13.89
CA ASP A 224 -7.63 0.66 15.26
C ASP A 224 -8.53 -0.13 16.22
N HIS A 225 -9.76 -0.43 15.80
CA HIS A 225 -10.87 -0.90 16.65
C HIS A 225 -11.41 -2.30 16.30
N GLY A 226 -11.08 -2.84 15.11
CA GLY A 226 -11.63 -4.10 14.63
C GLY A 226 -10.96 -5.33 15.24
N GLU A 227 -11.57 -6.49 15.03
CA GLU A 227 -11.01 -7.79 15.43
C GLU A 227 -9.66 -8.04 14.75
N ASP A 228 -8.73 -8.67 15.46
CA ASP A 228 -7.36 -8.90 15.02
C ASP A 228 -7.24 -9.53 13.62
N GLY A 229 -8.08 -10.51 13.32
CA GLY A 229 -8.08 -11.18 12.01
C GLY A 229 -8.65 -10.30 10.88
N ILE A 230 -9.56 -9.37 11.19
CA ILE A 230 -10.08 -8.39 10.24
C ILE A 230 -9.01 -7.32 9.99
N ALA A 231 -8.40 -6.78 11.06
CA ALA A 231 -7.29 -5.84 10.97
C ALA A 231 -6.13 -6.42 10.15
N ALA A 232 -5.74 -7.68 10.40
CA ALA A 232 -4.70 -8.38 9.63
C ALA A 232 -5.05 -8.52 8.12
N ALA A 233 -6.32 -8.64 7.75
CA ALA A 233 -6.74 -8.65 6.35
C ALA A 233 -6.55 -7.27 5.69
N HIS A 234 -6.98 -6.19 6.35
CA HIS A 234 -6.76 -4.82 5.87
C HIS A 234 -5.27 -4.48 5.77
N ILE A 235 -4.46 -4.85 6.76
CA ILE A 235 -3.00 -4.68 6.76
C ILE A 235 -2.36 -5.43 5.58
N SER A 236 -2.83 -6.64 5.25
CA SER A 236 -2.33 -7.39 4.09
C SER A 236 -2.66 -6.70 2.76
N ALA A 237 -3.90 -6.23 2.59
CA ALA A 237 -4.33 -5.57 1.35
C ALA A 237 -3.81 -4.14 1.18
N ALA A 238 -3.48 -3.42 2.27
CA ALA A 238 -2.77 -2.15 2.20
C ALA A 238 -1.44 -2.26 1.43
N GLY A 239 -0.75 -3.40 1.54
CA GLY A 239 0.45 -3.69 0.75
C GLY A 239 0.21 -3.70 -0.75
N GLU A 240 -0.94 -4.21 -1.22
CA GLU A 240 -1.29 -4.22 -2.64
C GLU A 240 -1.67 -2.82 -3.16
N VAL A 241 -2.22 -1.95 -2.31
CA VAL A 241 -2.46 -0.54 -2.63
C VAL A 241 -1.12 0.21 -2.79
N LEU A 242 -0.14 -0.08 -1.93
CA LEU A 242 1.22 0.48 -2.06
C LEU A 242 1.93 -0.03 -3.32
N ASP A 243 1.90 -1.34 -3.59
CA ASP A 243 2.46 -1.96 -4.78
C ASP A 243 1.83 -1.36 -6.07
N ALA A 244 0.51 -1.09 -6.06
CA ALA A 244 -0.20 -0.40 -7.13
C ALA A 244 0.19 1.08 -7.28
N LEU A 245 0.23 1.87 -6.20
CA LEU A 245 0.65 3.27 -6.25
C LEU A 245 2.11 3.43 -6.71
N ALA A 246 3.02 2.56 -6.27
CA ALA A 246 4.40 2.53 -6.71
C ALA A 246 4.52 2.25 -8.22
N LYS A 247 3.57 1.50 -8.81
CA LYS A 247 3.50 1.25 -10.25
C LYS A 247 2.95 2.44 -11.04
N THR A 248 1.92 3.12 -10.53
CA THR A 248 1.12 4.10 -11.30
C THR A 248 1.41 5.56 -11.00
N SER A 249 2.27 5.87 -10.02
CA SER A 249 2.55 7.26 -9.65
C SER A 249 3.66 7.92 -10.48
N ALA A 250 3.64 9.26 -10.46
CA ALA A 250 4.55 10.12 -11.20
C ALA A 250 6.00 9.95 -10.74
N ALA A 251 6.97 10.26 -11.60
CA ALA A 251 8.40 9.99 -11.35
C ALA A 251 8.91 10.61 -10.03
N HIS A 252 8.43 11.79 -9.65
CA HIS A 252 8.86 12.51 -8.45
C HIS A 252 8.37 11.90 -7.12
N THR A 253 7.31 11.06 -7.13
CA THR A 253 6.84 10.30 -5.95
C THR A 253 7.18 8.82 -6.02
N ARG A 254 7.41 8.28 -7.22
CA ARG A 254 7.55 6.84 -7.47
C ARG A 254 8.61 6.15 -6.62
N ARG A 255 9.76 6.80 -6.38
CA ARG A 255 10.86 6.25 -5.58
C ARG A 255 10.43 6.03 -4.13
N GLU A 256 9.92 7.06 -3.48
CA GLU A 256 9.47 6.96 -2.09
C GLU A 256 8.27 6.01 -1.94
N LEU A 257 7.35 5.96 -2.91
CA LEU A 257 6.26 4.98 -2.90
C LEU A 257 6.74 3.53 -3.07
N HIS A 258 7.81 3.31 -3.84
CA HIS A 258 8.49 2.02 -3.96
C HIS A 258 9.14 1.63 -2.64
N ASP A 259 9.92 2.53 -2.05
CA ASP A 259 10.64 2.28 -0.80
C ASP A 259 9.63 2.04 0.35
N ALA A 260 8.49 2.75 0.36
CA ALA A 260 7.36 2.51 1.26
C ALA A 260 6.76 1.11 1.08
N ALA A 261 6.46 0.68 -0.15
CA ALA A 261 5.94 -0.66 -0.43
C ALA A 261 6.93 -1.76 0.01
N THR A 262 8.22 -1.55 -0.25
CA THR A 262 9.32 -2.46 0.11
C THR A 262 9.48 -2.59 1.62
N ALA A 263 9.44 -1.47 2.35
CA ALA A 263 9.46 -1.47 3.81
C ALA A 263 8.20 -2.16 4.39
N PHE A 264 7.02 -1.81 3.87
CA PHE A 264 5.74 -2.35 4.32
C PHE A 264 5.56 -3.85 4.00
N GLU A 265 6.32 -4.43 3.06
CA GLU A 265 6.30 -5.86 2.73
C GLU A 265 6.43 -6.75 3.99
N ARG A 266 7.14 -6.29 5.03
CA ARG A 266 7.23 -7.01 6.30
C ARG A 266 6.03 -6.75 7.21
N ALA A 267 5.54 -5.52 7.31
CA ALA A 267 4.35 -5.19 8.09
C ALA A 267 3.11 -5.94 7.58
N SER A 268 2.98 -6.12 6.26
CA SER A 268 1.89 -6.88 5.64
C SER A 268 1.88 -8.39 5.96
N ARG A 269 2.77 -8.88 6.85
CA ARG A 269 2.90 -10.29 7.26
C ARG A 269 3.01 -10.43 8.78
N SER A 270 2.03 -11.11 9.37
CA SER A 270 2.02 -11.46 10.79
C SER A 270 1.58 -12.90 11.01
N HIS A 271 1.71 -13.39 12.24
CA HIS A 271 1.17 -14.70 12.65
C HIS A 271 -0.35 -14.66 12.89
N VAL A 272 -0.95 -13.47 12.96
CA VAL A 272 -2.41 -13.32 13.06
C VAL A 272 -3.02 -13.69 11.71
N ARG A 273 -3.90 -14.68 11.71
CA ARG A 273 -4.55 -15.17 10.50
C ARG A 273 -5.61 -14.16 10.04
N ALA A 274 -5.41 -13.59 8.85
CA ALA A 274 -6.38 -12.74 8.20
C ALA A 274 -7.72 -13.47 7.94
N VAL A 275 -8.84 -12.81 8.26
CA VAL A 275 -10.19 -13.28 7.90
C VAL A 275 -10.45 -12.94 6.43
N ARG A 276 -10.93 -13.92 5.67
CA ARG A 276 -11.12 -13.78 4.21
C ARG A 276 -12.27 -12.84 3.87
N GLY A 277 -12.07 -11.95 2.90
CA GLY A 277 -13.15 -11.16 2.28
C GLY A 277 -13.46 -9.80 2.93
N HIS A 278 -12.89 -9.48 4.10
CA HIS A 278 -13.05 -8.16 4.72
C HIS A 278 -12.21 -7.07 4.03
N ASP A 279 -11.19 -7.49 3.27
CA ASP A 279 -10.21 -6.66 2.59
C ASP A 279 -10.58 -6.28 1.15
N ARG A 280 -11.76 -6.70 0.66
CA ARG A 280 -12.29 -6.45 -0.70
C ARG A 280 -12.18 -5.00 -1.16
N ALA A 281 -12.48 -4.03 -0.30
CA ALA A 281 -12.46 -2.61 -0.67
C ALA A 281 -11.05 -2.11 -1.01
N LEU A 282 -10.03 -2.52 -0.25
CA LEU A 282 -8.63 -2.19 -0.51
C LEU A 282 -8.11 -2.93 -1.76
N ARG A 283 -8.48 -4.20 -1.94
CA ARG A 283 -8.16 -4.95 -3.17
C ARG A 283 -8.79 -4.32 -4.41
N GLN A 284 -10.04 -3.88 -4.32
CA GLN A 284 -10.71 -3.16 -5.39
C GLN A 284 -10.01 -1.84 -5.71
N ALA A 285 -9.66 -1.03 -4.70
CA ALA A 285 -8.88 0.18 -4.89
C ALA A 285 -7.51 -0.09 -5.57
N ALA A 286 -6.77 -1.11 -5.15
CA ALA A 286 -5.51 -1.51 -5.79
C ALA A 286 -5.70 -1.90 -7.27
N ARG A 287 -6.83 -2.55 -7.62
CA ARG A 287 -7.19 -2.82 -9.02
C ARG A 287 -7.53 -1.56 -9.80
N ASP A 288 -8.34 -0.67 -9.23
CA ASP A 288 -8.79 0.55 -9.89
C ASP A 288 -7.60 1.48 -10.15
N LEU A 289 -6.62 1.54 -9.25
CA LEU A 289 -5.34 2.22 -9.49
C LEU A 289 -4.60 1.65 -10.72
N VAL A 290 -4.50 0.33 -10.83
CA VAL A 290 -3.80 -0.32 -11.96
C VAL A 290 -4.56 -0.16 -13.28
N GLN A 291 -5.89 -0.20 -13.26
CA GLN A 291 -6.74 -0.05 -14.46
C GLN A 291 -6.89 1.42 -14.90
N GLY A 292 -6.95 2.37 -13.96
CA GLY A 292 -6.94 3.81 -14.26
C GLY A 292 -5.61 4.29 -14.85
N GLY A 293 -4.53 3.51 -14.69
CA GLY A 293 -3.26 3.72 -15.37
C GLY A 293 -2.33 4.74 -14.68
N PRO A 294 -1.21 5.10 -15.35
CA PRO A 294 -0.21 5.97 -14.78
C PRO A 294 -0.69 7.42 -14.74
N ALA A 295 -0.46 8.09 -13.61
CA ALA A 295 -0.80 9.48 -13.41
C ALA A 295 0.40 10.41 -13.57
N LEU A 296 0.15 11.60 -14.11
CA LEU A 296 1.19 12.58 -14.43
C LEU A 296 1.66 13.42 -13.23
N GLY A 297 0.96 13.35 -12.10
CA GLY A 297 1.33 14.07 -10.87
C GLY A 297 1.11 15.58 -10.95
N ARG A 298 0.09 16.02 -11.70
CA ARG A 298 -0.34 17.41 -11.86
C ARG A 298 -1.86 17.47 -11.89
N GLY A 299 -2.44 18.62 -11.55
CA GLY A 299 -3.90 18.81 -11.52
C GLY A 299 -4.61 17.82 -10.59
N GLU A 300 -5.86 17.45 -10.90
CA GLU A 300 -6.68 16.55 -10.09
C GLU A 300 -5.97 15.19 -9.83
N ASP A 301 -5.28 14.64 -10.82
CA ASP A 301 -4.46 13.43 -10.66
C ASP A 301 -3.37 13.60 -9.58
N GLY A 302 -2.71 14.76 -9.57
CA GLY A 302 -1.68 15.11 -8.57
C GLY A 302 -2.29 15.25 -7.17
N ALA A 303 -3.35 16.04 -7.05
CA ALA A 303 -4.02 16.30 -5.78
C ALA A 303 -4.65 15.05 -5.15
N THR A 304 -5.30 14.21 -5.96
CA THR A 304 -5.79 12.90 -5.50
C THR A 304 -4.65 11.93 -5.16
N THR A 305 -3.44 12.10 -5.73
CA THR A 305 -2.23 11.39 -5.23
C THR A 305 -1.96 11.77 -3.79
N ALA A 306 -1.86 13.07 -3.51
CA ALA A 306 -1.55 13.58 -2.17
C ALA A 306 -2.58 13.10 -1.14
N MET A 307 -3.87 13.21 -1.47
CA MET A 307 -4.98 12.70 -0.66
C MET A 307 -4.91 11.18 -0.38
N ALA A 308 -4.54 10.37 -1.38
CA ALA A 308 -4.39 8.92 -1.19
C ALA A 308 -3.16 8.56 -0.34
N ILE A 309 -2.04 9.28 -0.50
CA ILE A 309 -0.83 9.10 0.31
C ILE A 309 -1.09 9.52 1.76
N ASP A 310 -1.76 10.65 1.99
CA ASP A 310 -2.15 11.13 3.33
C ASP A 310 -2.96 10.07 4.09
N MET A 311 -4.01 9.53 3.46
CA MET A 311 -4.81 8.46 4.07
C MET A 311 -4.01 7.18 4.31
N LEU A 312 -3.04 6.83 3.44
CA LEU A 312 -2.18 5.66 3.64
C LEU A 312 -1.16 5.87 4.76
N PHE A 313 -0.63 7.09 4.94
CA PHE A 313 0.24 7.42 6.07
C PHE A 313 -0.46 7.14 7.41
N PHE A 314 -1.73 7.53 7.51
CA PHE A 314 -2.59 7.20 8.64
C PHE A 314 -2.79 5.69 8.81
N LEU A 315 -3.22 4.96 7.77
CA LEU A 315 -3.40 3.50 7.86
C LEU A 315 -2.11 2.75 8.27
N ILE A 316 -0.95 3.18 7.78
CA ILE A 316 0.34 2.57 8.15
C ILE A 316 0.73 2.94 9.59
N THR A 317 0.39 4.14 10.07
CA THR A 317 0.61 4.55 11.47
C THR A 317 -0.27 3.74 12.42
N ALA A 318 -1.56 3.59 12.13
CA ALA A 318 -2.47 2.66 12.82
C ALA A 318 -1.94 1.22 12.80
N THR A 319 -1.40 0.77 11.66
CA THR A 319 -0.76 -0.55 11.52
C THR A 319 0.46 -0.70 12.43
N ALA A 320 1.33 0.31 12.53
CA ALA A 320 2.48 0.30 13.43
C ALA A 320 2.05 0.19 14.90
N HIS A 321 1.03 0.96 15.31
CA HIS A 321 0.45 0.88 16.66
C HIS A 321 -0.22 -0.47 16.94
N TRP A 322 -0.96 -1.04 15.97
CA TRP A 322 -1.54 -2.37 16.07
C TRP A 322 -0.46 -3.45 16.28
N HIS A 323 0.62 -3.42 15.49
CA HIS A 323 1.75 -4.34 15.68
C HIS A 323 2.46 -4.15 17.03
N ALA A 324 2.67 -2.90 17.46
CA ALA A 324 3.30 -2.60 18.75
C ALA A 324 2.47 -3.17 19.93
N ARG A 325 1.13 -2.96 19.91
CA ARG A 325 0.19 -3.54 20.89
C ARG A 325 0.22 -5.08 20.96
N LYS A 326 0.69 -5.75 19.89
CA LYS A 326 0.81 -7.22 19.80
C LYS A 326 2.24 -7.75 20.04
N GLY A 327 3.20 -6.88 20.37
CA GLY A 327 4.62 -7.29 20.49
C GLY A 327 5.30 -7.65 19.15
N HIS A 328 4.67 -7.34 18.01
CA HIS A 328 5.21 -7.55 16.67
C HIS A 328 6.25 -6.47 16.31
N ALA A 329 7.31 -6.35 17.10
CA ALA A 329 8.26 -5.23 17.04
C ALA A 329 8.89 -5.02 15.65
N GLN A 330 9.20 -6.12 14.95
CA GLN A 330 9.83 -6.07 13.63
C GLN A 330 8.87 -5.64 12.50
N GLN A 331 7.56 -5.83 12.68
CA GLN A 331 6.51 -5.32 11.81
C GLN A 331 6.16 -3.87 12.14
N ALA A 332 6.13 -3.51 13.42
CA ALA A 332 5.93 -2.13 13.86
C ALA A 332 7.04 -1.21 13.32
N GLU A 333 8.31 -1.65 13.41
CA GLU A 333 9.46 -0.94 12.81
C GLU A 333 9.34 -0.85 11.27
N ALA A 334 8.90 -1.92 10.61
CA ALA A 334 8.70 -1.93 9.16
C ALA A 334 7.58 -0.98 8.70
N ALA A 335 6.49 -0.91 9.45
CA ALA A 335 5.41 0.04 9.23
C ALA A 335 5.87 1.49 9.47
N ALA A 336 6.59 1.76 10.56
CA ALA A 336 7.13 3.09 10.84
C ALA A 336 8.03 3.62 9.70
N ARG A 337 8.95 2.80 9.19
CA ARG A 337 9.79 3.14 8.03
C ARG A 337 8.97 3.38 6.76
N ALA A 338 7.91 2.59 6.53
CA ALA A 338 7.01 2.83 5.40
C ALA A 338 6.27 4.17 5.53
N ALA A 339 5.87 4.57 6.74
CA ALA A 339 5.26 5.87 7.01
C ALA A 339 6.24 7.04 6.79
N GLU A 340 7.53 6.88 7.08
CA GLU A 340 8.57 7.88 6.75
C GLU A 340 8.66 8.13 5.23
N HIS A 341 8.69 7.06 4.43
CA HIS A 341 8.68 7.16 2.97
C HIS A 341 7.37 7.75 2.43
N LEU A 342 6.21 7.38 2.99
CA LEU A 342 4.94 8.01 2.63
C LEU A 342 4.91 9.50 2.97
N ARG A 343 5.47 9.93 4.10
CA ARG A 343 5.61 11.35 4.46
C ARG A 343 6.49 12.11 3.45
N ALA A 344 7.58 11.50 2.97
CA ALA A 344 8.40 12.09 1.91
C ALA A 344 7.64 12.19 0.58
N ALA A 345 6.96 11.13 0.16
CA ALA A 345 6.10 11.12 -1.03
C ALA A 345 4.95 12.14 -0.94
N TYR A 346 4.34 12.28 0.24
CA TYR A 346 3.25 13.21 0.50
C TYR A 346 3.70 14.65 0.29
N ARG A 347 4.82 15.06 0.92
CA ARG A 347 5.37 16.42 0.79
C ARG A 347 5.67 16.79 -0.67
N ALA A 348 6.14 15.84 -1.47
CA ALA A 348 6.35 16.04 -2.91
C ALA A 348 5.03 16.15 -3.70
N ALA A 349 4.01 15.33 -3.39
CA ALA A 349 2.72 15.34 -4.07
C ALA A 349 1.82 16.53 -3.70
N SER A 350 1.86 16.98 -2.45
CA SER A 350 0.92 17.95 -1.88
C SER A 350 1.33 19.40 -2.12
N ALA A 351 2.61 19.68 -2.38
CA ALA A 351 3.16 21.02 -2.49
C ALA A 351 2.43 21.92 -3.53
N GLN A 352 2.17 21.40 -4.74
CA GLN A 352 1.43 22.16 -5.76
C GLN A 352 -0.04 22.39 -5.35
N PRO A 353 -0.87 21.34 -5.11
CA PRO A 353 -2.31 21.54 -4.87
C PRO A 353 -2.60 22.30 -3.57
N LEU A 354 -1.88 22.05 -2.47
CA LEU A 354 -2.02 22.85 -1.26
C LEU A 354 -1.52 24.29 -1.47
N GLY A 355 -0.48 24.48 -2.28
CA GLY A 355 -0.01 25.82 -2.68
C GLY A 355 -1.08 26.61 -3.45
N VAL A 356 -1.83 25.98 -4.35
CA VAL A 356 -2.99 26.59 -5.04
C VAL A 356 -4.05 27.01 -4.01
N LEU A 357 -4.42 26.11 -3.10
CA LEU A 357 -5.43 26.38 -2.06
C LEU A 357 -5.01 27.49 -1.10
N TYR A 358 -3.76 27.50 -0.67
CA TYR A 358 -3.17 28.55 0.14
C TYR A 358 -3.30 29.91 -0.55
N GLN A 359 -2.98 30.01 -1.85
CA GLN A 359 -3.12 31.26 -2.61
C GLN A 359 -4.58 31.70 -2.75
N ARG A 360 -5.53 30.78 -2.92
CA ARG A 360 -6.96 31.11 -2.94
C ARG A 360 -7.45 31.61 -1.57
N GLY A 361 -7.00 30.98 -0.48
CA GLY A 361 -7.26 31.42 0.88
C GLY A 361 -6.72 32.81 1.19
N ARG A 362 -5.52 33.12 0.71
CA ARG A 362 -4.89 34.44 0.80
C ARG A 362 -5.61 35.53 0.00
N ARG A 363 -6.45 35.16 -0.98
CA ARG A 363 -7.29 36.08 -1.79
C ARG A 363 -8.71 36.26 -1.23
N LEU A 364 -9.11 35.51 -0.19
CA LEU A 364 -10.41 35.71 0.45
C LEU A 364 -10.54 37.13 1.00
N SER A 365 -11.73 37.71 0.88
CA SER A 365 -12.01 39.02 1.47
C SER A 365 -11.86 38.98 2.99
N ARG A 366 -11.41 40.08 3.60
CA ARG A 366 -11.21 40.17 5.07
C ARG A 366 -12.45 39.74 5.87
N PRO A 367 -13.70 40.12 5.52
CA PRO A 367 -14.90 39.63 6.21
C PRO A 367 -15.11 38.12 6.06
N MET A 368 -14.82 37.55 4.88
CA MET A 368 -14.94 36.11 4.66
C MET A 368 -13.92 35.34 5.50
N LEU A 369 -12.66 35.76 5.51
CA LEU A 369 -11.61 35.12 6.32
C LEU A 369 -11.94 35.20 7.82
N GLN A 370 -12.44 36.34 8.30
CA GLN A 370 -12.92 36.50 9.69
C GLN A 370 -14.07 35.54 10.01
N ARG A 371 -15.05 35.39 9.10
CA ARG A 371 -16.16 34.44 9.27
C ARG A 371 -15.67 33.00 9.36
N GLN A 372 -14.72 32.58 8.52
CA GLN A 372 -14.17 31.22 8.60
C GLN A 372 -13.31 31.02 9.86
N THR A 373 -12.62 32.06 10.36
CA THR A 373 -11.91 32.01 11.66
C THR A 373 -12.88 31.80 12.83
N VAL A 374 -14.03 32.47 12.84
CA VAL A 374 -15.08 32.25 13.86
C VAL A 374 -15.65 30.84 13.75
N LEU A 375 -16.01 30.42 12.54
CA LEU A 375 -16.55 29.08 12.27
C LEU A 375 -15.58 27.96 12.73
N LEU A 376 -14.27 28.13 12.52
CA LEU A 376 -13.26 27.19 13.03
C LEU A 376 -13.24 27.13 14.57
N ARG A 377 -13.26 28.29 15.24
CA ARG A 377 -13.26 28.38 16.71
C ARG A 377 -14.50 27.75 17.33
N ASP A 378 -15.66 27.94 16.70
CA ASP A 378 -16.92 27.37 17.15
C ASP A 378 -16.98 25.85 16.91
N ALA A 379 -16.45 25.36 15.78
CA ALA A 379 -16.54 23.96 15.38
C ALA A 379 -15.47 23.04 16.00
N LEU A 380 -14.28 23.57 16.30
CA LEU A 380 -13.09 22.85 16.77
C LEU A 380 -12.32 23.63 17.86
N PRO A 381 -12.94 23.95 19.02
CA PRO A 381 -12.37 24.87 20.01
C PRO A 381 -11.02 24.43 20.57
N GLU A 382 -10.75 23.13 20.74
CA GLU A 382 -9.46 22.65 21.27
C GLU A 382 -8.31 22.73 20.25
N LEU A 383 -8.61 22.77 18.95
CA LEU A 383 -7.62 22.78 17.87
C LEU A 383 -7.49 24.12 17.15
N ALA A 384 -8.45 25.03 17.34
CA ALA A 384 -8.56 26.25 16.55
C ALA A 384 -7.30 27.12 16.58
N GLU A 385 -6.73 27.43 17.75
CA GLU A 385 -5.53 28.28 17.84
C GLU A 385 -4.27 27.60 17.27
N GLN A 386 -4.16 26.26 17.35
CA GLN A 386 -3.10 25.53 16.65
C GLN A 386 -3.26 25.68 15.13
N ILE A 387 -4.46 25.37 14.62
CA ILE A 387 -4.77 25.42 13.19
C ILE A 387 -4.57 26.83 12.63
N LEU A 388 -4.95 27.88 13.38
CA LEU A 388 -4.76 29.28 12.99
C LEU A 388 -3.28 29.71 12.95
N ALA A 389 -2.40 29.04 13.70
CA ALA A 389 -0.95 29.26 13.66
C ALA A 389 -0.25 28.48 12.54
N GLU A 390 -0.89 27.46 11.97
CA GLU A 390 -0.32 26.67 10.87
C GLU A 390 -0.39 27.41 9.51
N PRO A 391 0.65 27.32 8.66
CA PRO A 391 0.62 27.91 7.31
C PRO A 391 -0.56 27.40 6.45
N GLY A 392 -1.00 26.16 6.66
CA GLY A 392 -2.13 25.55 5.96
C GLY A 392 -3.49 26.15 6.29
N TRP A 393 -3.61 27.03 7.30
CA TRP A 393 -4.88 27.71 7.63
C TRP A 393 -5.57 28.32 6.40
N TYR A 394 -4.82 29.01 5.53
CA TYR A 394 -5.40 29.62 4.34
C TYR A 394 -5.97 28.57 3.36
N ALA A 395 -5.31 27.42 3.19
CA ALA A 395 -5.84 26.33 2.38
C ALA A 395 -7.12 25.72 2.97
N LEU A 396 -7.19 25.63 4.32
CA LEU A 396 -8.39 25.22 5.03
C LEU A 396 -9.52 26.24 4.91
N ALA A 397 -9.26 27.53 5.11
CA ALA A 397 -10.23 28.62 4.96
C ALA A 397 -10.82 28.68 3.54
N ALA A 398 -10.00 28.47 2.50
CA ALA A 398 -10.48 28.32 1.12
C ALA A 398 -11.40 27.09 0.97
N THR A 399 -11.02 25.96 1.56
CA THR A 399 -11.80 24.71 1.51
C THR A 399 -13.13 24.82 2.27
N ILE A 400 -13.18 25.53 3.40
CA ILE A 400 -14.41 25.86 4.13
C ILE A 400 -15.34 26.72 3.26
N ALA A 401 -14.80 27.77 2.62
CA ALA A 401 -15.57 28.63 1.73
C ALA A 401 -16.08 27.92 0.45
N GLU A 402 -15.29 27.00 -0.11
CA GLU A 402 -15.71 26.16 -1.24
C GLU A 402 -16.79 25.15 -0.84
N ALA A 403 -16.67 24.51 0.34
CA ALA A 403 -17.70 23.62 0.87
C ALA A 403 -19.03 24.37 1.12
N GLU A 404 -18.96 25.59 1.64
CA GLU A 404 -20.13 26.46 1.81
C GLU A 404 -20.76 26.84 0.46
N ALA A 405 -19.95 27.22 -0.53
CA ALA A 405 -20.41 27.57 -1.87
C ALA A 405 -21.03 26.37 -2.62
N ALA A 406 -20.60 25.14 -2.31
CA ALA A 406 -21.20 23.90 -2.77
C ALA A 406 -22.46 23.47 -1.99
N GLY A 407 -22.85 24.21 -0.94
CA GLY A 407 -24.10 23.98 -0.18
C GLY A 407 -23.96 23.05 1.03
N HIS A 408 -22.74 22.68 1.43
CA HIS A 408 -22.51 21.92 2.66
C HIS A 408 -22.53 22.83 3.90
N ALA A 409 -22.83 22.25 5.07
CA ALA A 409 -22.71 22.93 6.37
C ALA A 409 -21.26 22.79 6.89
N PRO A 410 -20.39 23.83 6.80
CA PRO A 410 -18.94 23.60 6.97
C PRO A 410 -18.54 23.31 8.42
N ALA A 411 -19.27 23.83 9.41
CA ALA A 411 -19.03 23.54 10.82
C ALA A 411 -19.26 22.07 11.16
N ALA A 412 -20.41 21.51 10.76
CA ALA A 412 -20.72 20.10 10.95
C ALA A 412 -19.71 19.19 10.21
N LEU A 413 -19.33 19.58 8.98
CA LEU A 413 -18.32 18.87 8.20
C LEU A 413 -16.95 18.87 8.89
N LEU A 414 -16.49 20.01 9.42
CA LEU A 414 -15.23 20.13 10.18
C LEU A 414 -15.24 19.23 11.42
N SER A 415 -16.30 19.29 12.24
CA SER A 415 -16.42 18.44 13.43
C SER A 415 -16.44 16.95 13.06
N GLU A 416 -17.11 16.55 11.98
CA GLU A 416 -17.12 15.16 11.49
C GLU A 416 -15.73 14.69 11.03
N VAL A 417 -14.98 15.51 10.27
CA VAL A 417 -13.66 15.12 9.77
C VAL A 417 -12.56 15.17 10.83
N ALA A 418 -12.74 15.98 11.88
CA ALA A 418 -11.81 16.09 13.00
C ALA A 418 -12.05 15.05 14.11
N ALA A 419 -13.30 14.61 14.32
CA ALA A 419 -13.64 13.57 15.29
C ALA A 419 -12.98 12.21 14.98
N ARG A 420 -12.60 11.99 13.71
CA ARG A 420 -11.77 10.85 13.30
C ARG A 420 -10.36 11.05 13.85
N ARG A 421 -9.90 10.13 14.70
CA ARG A 421 -8.58 10.17 15.36
C ARG A 421 -7.39 10.30 14.39
N GLU A 422 -6.20 10.43 14.98
CA GLU A 422 -4.88 10.59 14.35
C GLU A 422 -4.46 12.03 13.95
N LEU A 423 -5.21 13.07 14.32
CA LEU A 423 -4.69 14.46 14.14
C LEU A 423 -3.39 14.71 14.95
N GLY A 424 -3.18 14.01 16.06
CA GLY A 424 -1.97 14.12 16.88
C GLY A 424 -0.69 13.48 16.29
N THR A 425 -0.78 12.76 15.17
CA THR A 425 0.38 12.23 14.43
C THR A 425 0.60 12.94 13.10
N ALA A 426 -0.20 13.95 12.78
CA ALA A 426 -0.07 14.77 11.59
C ALA A 426 1.08 15.78 11.69
N ASP A 427 1.79 16.00 10.58
CA ASP A 427 2.77 17.10 10.45
C ASP A 427 2.10 18.48 10.38
N SER A 428 0.81 18.52 10.00
CA SER A 428 -0.01 19.72 9.78
C SER A 428 -1.48 19.31 9.92
N VAL A 429 -2.20 19.83 10.92
CA VAL A 429 -3.62 19.49 11.15
C VAL A 429 -4.50 20.11 10.06
N SER A 430 -4.18 21.32 9.64
CA SER A 430 -4.87 22.07 8.60
C SER A 430 -4.86 21.35 7.25
N ASP A 431 -3.73 20.79 6.82
CA ASP A 431 -3.64 20.05 5.55
C ASP A 431 -4.48 18.75 5.56
N VAL A 432 -4.48 18.04 6.69
CA VAL A 432 -5.28 16.83 6.89
C VAL A 432 -6.78 17.15 6.85
N LEU A 433 -7.18 18.26 7.47
CA LEU A 433 -8.57 18.73 7.41
C LEU A 433 -8.96 19.16 5.98
N VAL A 434 -8.06 19.81 5.21
CA VAL A 434 -8.28 20.11 3.78
C VAL A 434 -8.61 18.84 2.99
N TRP A 435 -7.78 17.79 3.09
CA TRP A 435 -8.01 16.55 2.34
C TRP A 435 -9.27 15.81 2.78
N ARG A 436 -9.50 15.70 4.09
CA ARG A 436 -10.69 15.04 4.64
C ARG A 436 -11.97 15.79 4.25
N MET A 437 -12.01 17.13 4.37
CA MET A 437 -13.17 17.94 3.95
C MET A 437 -13.45 17.78 2.44
N ARG A 438 -12.42 17.93 1.58
CA ARG A 438 -12.59 17.81 0.13
C ARG A 438 -13.14 16.45 -0.29
N ARG A 439 -12.67 15.37 0.33
CA ARG A 439 -13.18 14.03 0.05
C ARG A 439 -14.61 13.85 0.55
N THR A 440 -14.94 14.28 1.78
CA THR A 440 -16.28 14.07 2.36
C THR A 440 -17.35 14.95 1.70
N ALA A 441 -17.00 16.15 1.23
CA ALA A 441 -17.88 17.04 0.44
C ALA A 441 -17.77 16.85 -1.09
N ASP A 442 -17.08 15.79 -1.54
CA ASP A 442 -16.76 15.50 -2.95
C ASP A 442 -16.30 16.71 -3.81
N LEU A 443 -15.58 17.65 -3.19
CA LEU A 443 -14.96 18.78 -3.87
C LEU A 443 -13.79 18.30 -4.75
N PRO A 444 -13.47 18.99 -5.86
CA PRO A 444 -12.23 18.77 -6.60
C PRO A 444 -11.01 18.81 -5.66
N ALA A 445 -10.10 17.86 -5.83
CA ALA A 445 -8.87 17.81 -5.05
C ALA A 445 -7.89 18.90 -5.54
N ASP A 446 -7.85 19.15 -6.85
CA ASP A 446 -7.19 20.31 -7.44
C ASP A 446 -8.17 21.46 -7.64
N ALA A 447 -7.83 22.61 -7.06
CA ALA A 447 -8.63 23.82 -7.14
C ALA A 447 -8.17 24.79 -8.26
N SER A 448 -7.23 24.38 -9.13
CA SER A 448 -6.67 25.25 -10.17
C SER A 448 -7.68 25.73 -11.22
N GLN A 449 -8.71 24.93 -11.51
CA GLN A 449 -9.74 25.22 -12.52
C GLN A 449 -11.07 25.72 -11.93
N LEU A 450 -11.20 25.81 -10.61
CA LEU A 450 -12.42 26.30 -9.99
C LEU A 450 -12.56 27.82 -10.20
N PRO A 451 -13.76 28.35 -10.51
CA PRO A 451 -14.00 29.79 -10.57
C PRO A 451 -13.60 30.46 -9.26
N GLU A 452 -12.91 31.60 -9.31
CA GLU A 452 -12.65 32.38 -8.11
C GLU A 452 -13.98 32.81 -7.48
N THR A 453 -14.18 32.47 -6.21
CA THR A 453 -15.35 32.86 -5.41
C THR A 453 -15.27 34.32 -4.98
N SER A 454 -15.20 35.20 -5.99
CA SER A 454 -15.29 36.65 -5.85
C SER A 454 -16.71 37.04 -5.45
N ALA A 455 -16.95 37.11 -4.15
CA ALA A 455 -18.20 37.58 -3.57
C ALA A 455 -18.38 39.11 -3.74
N ALA A 456 -18.61 39.57 -4.97
CA ALA A 456 -19.17 40.88 -5.31
C ALA A 456 -19.63 40.93 -6.78
N GLY A 457 -20.93 41.19 -7.04
CA GLY A 457 -21.41 41.64 -8.36
C GLY A 457 -22.54 40.83 -8.99
N ASN A 458 -23.78 41.27 -8.79
CA ASN A 458 -24.98 41.03 -9.62
C ASN A 458 -25.22 39.64 -10.23
N ARG A 459 -26.04 38.83 -9.54
CA ARG A 459 -27.00 37.96 -10.23
C ARG A 459 -28.02 38.85 -10.96
N SER A 460 -27.78 39.12 -12.25
CA SER A 460 -28.84 39.63 -13.13
C SER A 460 -29.95 38.60 -13.21
N VAL A 461 -31.13 38.96 -12.71
CA VAL A 461 -32.33 38.12 -12.80
C VAL A 461 -32.89 38.27 -14.22
N THR A 462 -32.49 37.39 -15.14
CA THR A 462 -33.16 37.22 -16.43
C THR A 462 -34.54 36.59 -16.22
N ARG A 463 -35.48 37.44 -15.85
CA ARG A 463 -36.87 37.11 -15.53
C ARG A 463 -37.64 36.75 -16.80
N GLY A 464 -37.72 35.45 -17.10
CA GLY A 464 -38.83 34.82 -17.82
C GLY A 464 -38.96 35.12 -19.30
N MET A 465 -38.82 34.06 -20.12
CA MET A 465 -39.59 33.96 -21.37
C MET A 465 -40.50 32.72 -21.27
N ALA A 466 -41.73 32.88 -21.73
CA ALA A 466 -42.87 32.09 -21.23
C ALA A 466 -42.84 30.61 -21.64
N ALA A 467 -43.22 29.75 -20.70
CA ALA A 467 -43.63 28.39 -21.00
C ALA A 467 -44.95 28.40 -21.80
N ARG A 468 -44.92 27.89 -23.04
CA ARG A 468 -46.15 27.46 -23.74
C ARG A 468 -46.35 25.97 -23.51
N ARG A 469 -47.35 25.64 -22.68
CA ARG A 469 -47.86 24.27 -22.50
C ARG A 469 -48.54 23.79 -23.78
N SER A 470 -48.39 22.51 -24.08
CA SER A 470 -48.97 21.85 -25.25
C SER A 470 -50.30 21.15 -24.92
N ALA A 471 -51.17 21.08 -25.93
CA ALA A 471 -52.36 20.22 -26.07
C ALA A 471 -53.61 20.56 -25.22
N PRO A 472 -54.82 20.06 -25.58
CA PRO A 472 -55.24 19.42 -26.85
C PRO A 472 -56.47 20.09 -27.54
N GLY A 473 -56.70 19.79 -28.82
CA GLY A 473 -57.92 20.17 -29.56
C GLY A 473 -58.12 19.29 -30.80
N ARG A 474 -59.34 18.85 -31.09
CA ARG A 474 -59.67 17.76 -32.05
C ARG A 474 -60.88 18.16 -32.90
N ARG A 475 -60.98 17.65 -34.16
CA ARG A 475 -62.14 17.69 -35.09
C ARG A 475 -62.39 19.04 -35.82
N HIS A 476 -62.96 19.13 -37.04
CA HIS A 476 -63.19 18.20 -38.19
C HIS A 476 -63.74 19.03 -39.42
N SER A 477 -64.01 18.41 -40.59
CA SER A 477 -64.38 19.00 -41.92
C SER A 477 -63.28 19.88 -42.57
N GLY A 478 -63.15 20.14 -43.87
CA GLY A 478 -63.88 19.81 -45.11
C GLY A 478 -63.33 20.74 -46.22
N GLU A 479 -63.34 20.47 -47.53
CA GLU A 479 -63.79 19.32 -48.34
C GLU A 479 -62.87 19.18 -49.60
N GLU A 480 -63.35 18.55 -50.68
CA GLU A 480 -62.67 18.20 -51.94
C GLU A 480 -62.48 19.35 -52.96
N THR A 481 -61.46 19.27 -53.85
CA THR A 481 -61.66 19.23 -55.34
C THR A 481 -60.35 19.15 -56.18
N SER A 482 -60.12 17.98 -56.78
CA SER A 482 -59.89 17.67 -58.22
C SER A 482 -59.03 18.53 -59.19
N ARG A 483 -58.31 17.77 -60.06
CA ARG A 483 -57.65 18.06 -61.37
C ARG A 483 -56.16 18.45 -61.31
N GLN A 484 -55.17 17.74 -61.91
CA GLN A 484 -55.03 16.92 -63.15
C GLN A 484 -54.60 17.70 -64.40
N THR A 485 -53.31 17.61 -64.74
CA THR A 485 -52.64 17.59 -66.07
C THR A 485 -51.12 17.70 -65.85
N ARG A 486 -50.23 17.11 -66.66
CA ARG A 486 -50.35 16.08 -67.71
C ARG A 486 -49.03 15.31 -67.77
#